data_AF-A0A0F7ZVU8-F1
#
_entry.id   AF-A0A0F7ZVU8-F1
#
_cell.length_a   1.000
_cell.length_b   1.000
_cell.length_c   1.000
_cell.angle_alpha   90.00
_cell.angle_beta   90.00
_cell.angle_gamma   90.00
#
_symmetry.space_group_name_H-M   'P 1'
#
loop_
_entity.id
_entity.type
_entity.pdbx_description
1 polymer ?
#
loop_
_entity_poly.entity_id
_entity_poly.type
_entity_poly.pdbx_seq_one_letter_code
_entity_poly.pdbx_strand_id
1 'polypeptide(L)'
;MGCDILALQVRQSALTGGFTYLSSGWTVFNHLAREEPEVLRVLLTPNWPVQISTRKDHYYMAPVFAIHDGRLLVSLDPNRLGPPPGTERHIPPLSLTQKHALSRISEVARRFELRLKLNTGDILFFNNWALLHRRDAYQDDEHTSRHMVRLWLRNTKMGWAVPSCMLPPWLAAYGEASRNRPRLYPLHPMPNYVVPRYSTGSAAFVIESEGEEFESA
;
A
#
# COMPACT_ATOMS: atom_id res chain seq x y z
N MET A 1 -3.03 3.31 -1.61
CA MET A 1 -4.46 3.42 -2.00
C MET A 1 -4.66 4.56 -2.99
N GLY A 2 -5.39 4.30 -4.09
CA GLY A 2 -5.80 5.29 -5.09
C GLY A 2 -5.05 5.25 -6.44
N CYS A 3 -4.04 4.40 -6.60
CA CYS A 3 -3.30 4.26 -7.85
C CYS A 3 -3.87 3.10 -8.69
N ASP A 4 -4.00 3.28 -10.02
CA ASP A 4 -4.39 2.19 -10.93
C ASP A 4 -3.21 1.27 -11.24
N ILE A 5 -2.12 1.82 -11.78
CA ILE A 5 -0.92 1.07 -12.16
C ILE A 5 0.26 1.62 -11.38
N LEU A 6 0.88 0.77 -10.57
CA LEU A 6 2.15 1.11 -9.96
C LEU A 6 3.26 0.75 -10.94
N ALA A 7 4.11 1.74 -11.27
CA ALA A 7 5.30 1.55 -12.07
C ALA A 7 6.54 1.78 -11.21
N LEU A 8 7.47 0.83 -11.24
CA LEU A 8 8.74 0.87 -10.53
C LEU A 8 9.87 0.68 -11.54
N GLN A 9 10.79 1.64 -11.62
CA GLN A 9 12.05 1.49 -12.33
C GLN A 9 13.19 1.35 -11.32
N VAL A 10 13.98 0.29 -11.41
CA VAL A 10 15.19 0.13 -10.59
C VAL A 10 16.32 0.96 -11.18
N ARG A 11 16.74 1.98 -10.44
CA ARG A 11 17.92 2.80 -10.80
C ARG A 11 19.19 2.25 -10.21
N GLN A 12 19.10 1.70 -9.00
CA GLN A 12 20.18 1.04 -8.31
C GLN A 12 19.60 0.03 -7.32
N SER A 13 20.14 -1.18 -7.30
CA SER A 13 19.73 -2.23 -6.36
C SER A 13 20.40 -2.00 -4.99
N ALA A 14 19.82 -2.57 -3.94
CA ALA A 14 20.49 -2.66 -2.64
C ALA A 14 21.71 -3.61 -2.72
N LEU A 15 22.61 -3.55 -1.73
CA LEU A 15 23.68 -4.54 -1.61
C LEU A 15 23.08 -5.92 -1.33
N THR A 16 22.19 -6.01 -0.34
CA THR A 16 21.48 -7.24 0.02
C THR A 16 20.00 -6.99 0.23
N GLY A 17 19.16 -8.00 -0.03
CA GLY A 17 17.72 -7.92 0.19
C GLY A 17 16.97 -6.97 -0.76
N GLY A 18 15.91 -6.35 -0.27
CA GLY A 18 15.16 -5.31 -1.00
C GLY A 18 14.28 -5.82 -2.14
N PHE A 19 14.02 -7.13 -2.15
CA PHE A 19 13.13 -7.80 -3.09
C PHE A 19 11.72 -7.23 -3.02
N THR A 20 11.05 -7.22 -4.17
CA THR A 20 9.62 -6.88 -4.27
C THR A 20 8.82 -8.17 -4.23
N TYR A 21 7.75 -8.20 -3.45
CA TYR A 21 6.82 -9.32 -3.39
C TYR A 21 5.45 -8.87 -3.84
N LEU A 22 4.79 -9.69 -4.66
CA LEU A 22 3.43 -9.45 -5.14
C LEU A 22 2.54 -10.61 -4.71
N SER A 23 1.35 -10.30 -4.23
CA SER A 23 0.34 -11.31 -3.89
C SER A 23 -0.99 -10.97 -4.56
N SER A 24 -1.61 -11.97 -5.18
CA SER A 24 -2.88 -11.81 -5.90
C SER A 24 -4.01 -11.55 -4.92
N GLY A 25 -4.70 -10.41 -5.05
CA GLY A 25 -5.87 -10.09 -4.25
C GLY A 25 -6.96 -11.16 -4.40
N TRP A 26 -7.15 -11.71 -5.60
CA TRP A 26 -8.10 -12.80 -5.84
C TRP A 26 -7.70 -14.10 -5.14
N THR A 27 -6.42 -14.43 -5.11
CA THR A 27 -5.95 -15.64 -4.40
C THR A 27 -6.22 -15.50 -2.90
N VAL A 28 -5.90 -14.34 -2.33
CA VAL A 28 -6.17 -14.03 -0.92
C VAL A 28 -7.67 -14.04 -0.63
N PHE A 29 -8.48 -13.38 -1.45
CA PHE A 29 -9.94 -13.38 -1.35
C PHE A 29 -10.51 -14.79 -1.37
N ASN A 30 -10.12 -15.61 -2.34
CA ASN A 30 -10.64 -16.97 -2.50
C ASN A 30 -10.24 -17.89 -1.35
N HIS A 31 -9.04 -17.69 -0.79
CA HIS A 31 -8.61 -18.41 0.40
C HIS A 31 -9.46 -18.02 1.61
N LEU A 32 -9.59 -16.73 1.89
CA LEU A 32 -10.41 -16.24 3.00
C LEU A 32 -11.89 -16.62 2.83
N ALA A 33 -12.42 -16.63 1.60
CA ALA A 33 -13.80 -17.04 1.34
C ALA A 33 -14.07 -18.51 1.73
N ARG A 34 -13.06 -19.38 1.61
CA ARG A 34 -13.17 -20.81 1.92
C ARG A 34 -12.88 -21.10 3.38
N GLU A 35 -11.81 -20.53 3.91
CA GLU A 35 -11.29 -20.89 5.24
C GLU A 35 -11.83 -19.98 6.35
N GLU A 36 -12.07 -18.70 6.06
CA GLU A 36 -12.37 -17.66 7.06
C GLU A 36 -13.41 -16.64 6.56
N PRO A 37 -14.64 -17.06 6.20
CA PRO A 37 -15.65 -16.18 5.59
C PRO A 37 -16.03 -14.98 6.47
N GLU A 38 -15.92 -15.12 7.80
CA GLU A 38 -16.15 -14.05 8.76
C GLU A 38 -15.12 -12.92 8.61
N VAL A 39 -13.84 -13.26 8.40
CA VAL A 39 -12.76 -12.29 8.14
C VAL A 39 -13.02 -11.59 6.82
N LEU A 40 -13.42 -12.34 5.78
CA LEU A 40 -13.74 -11.77 4.49
C LEU A 40 -14.90 -10.76 4.58
N ARG A 41 -15.94 -11.07 5.36
CA ARG A 41 -17.06 -10.15 5.59
C ARG A 41 -16.59 -8.84 6.22
N VAL A 42 -15.67 -8.88 7.17
CA VAL A 42 -15.08 -7.67 7.77
C VAL A 42 -14.33 -6.85 6.72
N LEU A 43 -13.54 -7.49 5.84
CA LEU A 43 -12.79 -6.81 4.78
C LEU A 43 -13.69 -6.16 3.71
N LEU A 44 -14.85 -6.75 3.44
CA LEU A 44 -15.85 -6.23 2.50
C LEU A 44 -16.76 -5.15 3.11
N THR A 45 -16.85 -5.06 4.44
CA THR A 45 -17.72 -4.11 5.11
C THR A 45 -17.15 -2.69 4.99
N PRO A 46 -17.92 -1.69 4.52
CA PRO A 46 -17.41 -0.34 4.29
C PRO A 46 -17.35 0.52 5.57
N ASN A 47 -16.73 0.00 6.63
CA ASN A 47 -16.63 0.65 7.94
C ASN A 47 -15.17 0.88 8.38
N TRP A 48 -14.23 0.87 7.44
CA TRP A 48 -12.83 1.13 7.74
C TRP A 48 -12.53 2.63 7.65
N PRO A 49 -12.01 3.26 8.71
CA PRO A 49 -11.62 4.66 8.67
C PRO A 49 -10.33 4.82 7.85
N VAL A 50 -10.47 5.35 6.64
CA VAL A 50 -9.36 5.56 5.69
C VAL A 50 -8.96 7.03 5.65
N GLN A 51 -7.71 7.32 6.00
CA GLN A 51 -7.14 8.67 5.92
C GLN A 51 -6.92 9.08 4.46
N ILE A 52 -7.45 10.23 4.01
CA ILE A 52 -7.25 10.73 2.63
C ILE A 52 -6.02 11.62 2.53
N SER A 53 -5.77 12.44 3.56
CA SER A 53 -4.68 13.42 3.55
C SER A 53 -4.04 13.59 4.93
N THR A 54 -2.92 14.30 4.96
CA THR A 54 -2.23 14.67 6.20
C THR A 54 -2.98 15.73 7.03
N ARG A 55 -4.06 16.34 6.52
CA ARG A 55 -4.85 17.33 7.26
C ARG A 55 -5.59 16.66 8.43
N LYS A 56 -5.86 17.42 9.51
CA LYS A 56 -6.61 16.93 10.68
C LYS A 56 -8.00 16.46 10.24
N ASP A 57 -8.44 15.33 10.81
CA ASP A 57 -9.79 14.76 10.77
C ASP A 57 -10.38 14.45 9.39
N HIS A 58 -9.52 14.35 8.37
CA HIS A 58 -9.95 14.08 7.00
C HIS A 58 -9.83 12.58 6.67
N TYR A 59 -10.83 11.82 7.11
CA TYR A 59 -11.01 10.40 6.78
C TYR A 59 -12.37 10.16 6.12
N TYR A 60 -12.53 8.97 5.54
CA TYR A 60 -13.81 8.48 5.05
C TYR A 60 -13.93 6.98 5.37
N MET A 61 -15.14 6.46 5.30
CA MET A 61 -15.37 5.03 5.50
C MET A 61 -15.35 4.30 4.16
N ALA A 62 -14.52 3.27 4.08
CA ALA A 62 -14.37 2.43 2.89
C ALA A 62 -14.26 0.96 3.29
N PRO A 63 -14.47 0.03 2.36
CA PRO A 63 -14.06 -1.35 2.56
C PRO A 63 -12.59 -1.55 2.14
N VAL A 64 -11.96 -2.61 2.63
CA VAL A 64 -10.62 -3.02 2.17
C VAL A 64 -10.71 -3.74 0.82
N PHE A 65 -11.74 -4.57 0.66
CA PHE A 65 -12.09 -5.24 -0.59
C PHE A 65 -13.39 -4.68 -1.15
N ALA A 66 -13.44 -4.43 -2.46
CA ALA A 66 -14.68 -4.16 -3.17
C ALA A 66 -14.72 -4.96 -4.46
N ILE A 67 -15.87 -5.53 -4.77
CA ILE A 67 -16.12 -6.14 -6.09
C ILE A 67 -16.92 -5.12 -6.91
N HIS A 68 -16.40 -4.76 -8.07
CA HIS A 68 -17.05 -3.85 -9.00
C HIS A 68 -16.76 -4.30 -10.43
N ASP A 69 -17.79 -4.36 -11.28
CA ASP A 69 -17.70 -4.85 -12.66
C ASP A 69 -16.97 -6.19 -12.81
N GLY A 70 -17.28 -7.13 -11.91
CA GLY A 70 -16.67 -8.48 -11.90
C GLY A 70 -15.18 -8.50 -11.52
N ARG A 71 -14.63 -7.39 -11.02
CA ARG A 71 -13.22 -7.26 -10.61
C ARG A 71 -13.13 -7.02 -9.11
N LEU A 72 -12.15 -7.64 -8.47
CA LEU A 72 -11.82 -7.38 -7.07
C LEU A 72 -10.81 -6.23 -6.99
N LEU A 73 -11.22 -5.13 -6.36
CA LEU A 73 -10.38 -4.00 -6.02
C LEU A 73 -9.93 -4.12 -4.57
N VAL A 74 -8.62 -4.01 -4.36
CA VAL A 74 -8.00 -4.00 -3.05
C VAL A 74 -7.49 -2.61 -2.74
N SER A 75 -7.99 -2.04 -1.65
CA SER A 75 -7.56 -0.75 -1.13
C SER A 75 -7.03 -0.94 0.28
N LEU A 76 -5.78 -1.39 0.37
CA LEU A 76 -5.11 -1.65 1.64
C LEU A 76 -3.83 -0.84 1.75
N ASP A 77 -3.68 -0.17 2.89
CA ASP A 77 -2.46 0.47 3.36
C ASP A 77 -2.63 0.62 4.88
N PRO A 78 -2.03 -0.28 5.68
CA PRO A 78 -2.24 -0.31 7.12
C PRO A 78 -1.97 1.04 7.81
N ASN A 79 -1.01 1.83 7.30
CA ASN A 79 -0.65 3.13 7.84
C ASN A 79 -1.70 4.22 7.61
N ARG A 80 -2.71 3.94 6.77
CA ARG A 80 -3.82 4.84 6.47
C ARG A 80 -5.14 4.39 7.08
N LEU A 81 -5.17 3.24 7.76
CA LEU A 81 -6.35 2.70 8.42
C LEU A 81 -6.34 3.05 9.92
N GLY A 82 -7.37 3.75 10.38
CA GLY A 82 -7.44 4.24 11.76
C GLY A 82 -6.51 5.43 12.04
N PRO A 83 -6.35 5.82 13.31
CA PRO A 83 -5.50 6.93 13.71
C PRO A 83 -4.02 6.57 13.56
N PRO A 84 -3.16 7.49 13.08
CA PRO A 84 -1.72 7.32 13.15
C PRO A 84 -1.25 7.14 14.60
N PRO A 85 -0.28 6.23 14.87
CA PRO A 85 0.30 6.07 16.19
C PRO A 85 0.81 7.40 16.76
N GLY A 86 0.54 7.64 18.05
CA GLY A 86 1.01 8.84 18.75
C GLY A 86 0.38 10.16 18.29
N THR A 87 -0.80 10.14 17.65
CA THR A 87 -1.48 11.37 17.22
C THR A 87 -2.88 11.55 17.82
N GLU A 88 -3.20 12.77 18.25
CA GLU A 88 -4.53 13.18 18.74
C GLU A 88 -5.49 13.54 17.59
N ARG A 89 -5.61 12.67 16.58
CA ARG A 89 -6.56 12.89 15.47
C ARG A 89 -7.94 12.32 15.83
N HIS A 90 -9.02 12.99 15.42
CA HIS A 90 -10.39 12.48 15.57
C HIS A 90 -10.74 11.43 14.50
N ILE A 91 -9.90 10.39 14.39
CA ILE A 91 -10.13 9.24 13.51
C ILE A 91 -10.49 8.03 14.38
N PRO A 92 -11.60 7.32 14.11
CA PRO A 92 -11.98 6.16 14.90
C PRO A 92 -10.88 5.08 14.92
N PRO A 93 -10.58 4.49 16.09
CA PRO A 93 -9.66 3.37 16.17
C PRO A 93 -10.24 2.14 15.47
N LEU A 94 -9.36 1.25 14.99
CA LEU A 94 -9.78 -0.03 14.43
C LEU A 94 -10.30 -0.95 15.55
N SER A 95 -11.42 -1.62 15.27
CA SER A 95 -11.98 -2.65 16.16
C SER A 95 -11.04 -3.85 16.27
N LEU A 96 -11.25 -4.71 17.29
CA LEU A 96 -10.52 -5.98 17.40
C LEU A 96 -10.71 -6.87 16.17
N THR A 97 -11.92 -6.91 15.61
CA THR A 97 -12.22 -7.68 14.40
C THR A 97 -11.51 -7.13 13.16
N GLN A 98 -11.40 -5.81 13.02
CA GLN A 98 -10.64 -5.17 11.94
C GLN A 98 -9.13 -5.43 12.09
N LYS A 99 -8.57 -5.30 13.29
CA LYS A 99 -7.16 -5.64 13.56
C LYS A 99 -6.86 -7.10 13.26
N HIS A 100 -7.74 -8.01 13.69
CA HIS A 100 -7.64 -9.43 13.36
C HIS A 100 -7.67 -9.65 11.83
N ALA A 101 -8.61 -9.03 11.12
CA ALA A 101 -8.71 -9.13 9.67
C ALA A 101 -7.45 -8.62 8.95
N LEU A 102 -6.80 -7.55 9.45
CA LEU A 102 -5.51 -7.07 8.93
C LEU A 102 -4.36 -8.06 9.15
N SER A 103 -4.35 -8.75 10.29
CA SER A 103 -3.37 -9.81 10.55
C SER A 103 -3.56 -10.98 9.59
N ARG A 104 -4.81 -11.47 9.46
CA ARG A 104 -5.15 -12.60 8.58
C ARG A 104 -4.88 -12.33 7.11
N ILE A 105 -5.28 -11.16 6.58
CA ILE A 105 -4.99 -10.82 5.18
C ILE A 105 -3.49 -10.74 4.90
N SER A 106 -2.69 -10.22 5.84
CA SER A 106 -1.23 -10.16 5.75
C SER A 106 -0.62 -11.55 5.73
N GLU A 107 -1.03 -12.44 6.64
CA GLU A 107 -0.58 -13.84 6.69
C GLU A 107 -0.89 -14.60 5.40
N VAL A 108 -2.14 -14.54 4.95
CA VAL A 108 -2.57 -15.20 3.71
C VAL A 108 -1.84 -14.61 2.51
N ALA A 109 -1.64 -13.29 2.46
CA ALA A 109 -0.87 -12.66 1.39
C ALA A 109 0.58 -13.16 1.36
N ARG A 110 1.25 -13.30 2.52
CA ARG A 110 2.61 -13.87 2.63
C ARG A 110 2.66 -15.32 2.14
N ARG A 111 1.64 -16.12 2.43
CA ARG A 111 1.60 -17.53 2.02
C ARG A 111 1.62 -17.72 0.50
N PHE A 112 1.00 -16.79 -0.24
CA PHE A 112 0.82 -16.89 -1.70
C PHE A 112 1.61 -15.84 -2.49
N GLU A 113 2.58 -15.18 -1.87
CA GLU A 113 3.35 -14.13 -2.54
C GLU A 113 4.40 -14.70 -3.50
N LEU A 114 4.63 -13.97 -4.57
CA LEU A 114 5.72 -14.19 -5.50
C LEU A 114 6.85 -13.23 -5.19
N ARG A 115 8.04 -13.77 -4.93
CA ARG A 115 9.27 -12.98 -4.78
C ARG A 115 9.83 -12.60 -6.14
N LEU A 116 9.96 -11.31 -6.39
CA LEU A 116 10.58 -10.74 -7.57
C LEU A 116 11.96 -10.15 -7.22
N LYS A 117 13.00 -10.69 -7.87
CA LYS A 117 14.31 -10.07 -7.95
C LYS A 117 14.32 -9.14 -9.16
N LEU A 118 14.40 -7.84 -8.88
CA LEU A 118 14.52 -6.80 -9.90
C LEU A 118 15.96 -6.29 -9.89
N ASN A 119 16.61 -6.30 -11.04
CA ASN A 119 17.97 -5.79 -11.24
C ASN A 119 17.92 -4.33 -11.70
N THR A 120 19.06 -3.64 -11.59
CA THR A 120 19.22 -2.28 -12.14
C THR A 120 18.86 -2.26 -13.63
N GLY A 121 17.97 -1.34 -14.01
CA GLY A 121 17.43 -1.24 -15.37
C GLY A 121 16.04 -1.86 -15.53
N ASP A 122 15.65 -2.79 -14.65
CA ASP A 122 14.33 -3.42 -14.74
C ASP A 122 13.20 -2.42 -14.49
N ILE A 123 12.10 -2.63 -15.21
CA ILE A 123 10.86 -1.87 -15.05
C ILE A 123 9.73 -2.86 -14.75
N LEU A 124 9.06 -2.64 -13.62
CA LEU A 124 7.91 -3.41 -13.19
C LEU A 124 6.65 -2.55 -13.24
N PHE A 125 5.65 -3.00 -14.01
CA PHE A 125 4.31 -2.45 -14.00
C PHE A 125 3.35 -3.48 -13.43
N PHE A 126 2.48 -3.06 -12.52
CA PHE A 126 1.42 -3.93 -12.04
C PHE A 126 0.15 -3.17 -11.68
N ASN A 127 -0.97 -3.86 -11.77
CA ASN A 127 -2.26 -3.33 -11.38
C ASN A 127 -2.35 -3.28 -9.85
N ASN A 128 -2.36 -2.08 -9.30
CA ASN A 128 -2.35 -1.83 -7.87
C ASN A 128 -3.71 -2.13 -7.21
N TRP A 129 -4.81 -2.22 -7.97
CA TRP A 129 -6.09 -2.70 -7.46
C TRP A 129 -6.12 -4.22 -7.30
N ALA A 130 -5.42 -4.94 -8.17
CA ALA A 130 -5.46 -6.40 -8.23
C ALA A 130 -4.45 -7.08 -7.30
N LEU A 131 -3.34 -6.39 -6.99
CA LEU A 131 -2.21 -6.97 -6.27
C LEU A 131 -1.91 -6.24 -4.97
N LEU A 132 -1.74 -7.03 -3.92
CA LEU A 132 -1.02 -6.63 -2.72
C LEU A 132 0.47 -6.67 -3.01
N HIS A 133 1.25 -5.77 -2.42
CA HIS A 133 2.69 -5.73 -2.65
C HIS A 133 3.48 -5.31 -1.42
N ARG A 134 4.63 -5.93 -1.22
CA ARG A 134 5.59 -5.58 -0.17
C ARG A 134 7.02 -5.53 -0.67
N ARG A 135 7.89 -5.05 0.21
CA ARG A 135 9.32 -5.10 0.06
C ARG A 135 9.91 -5.81 1.27
N ASP A 136 10.99 -6.54 1.06
CA ASP A 136 11.80 -7.03 2.18
C ASP A 136 12.63 -5.93 2.85
N ALA A 137 13.19 -6.28 4.01
CA ALA A 137 14.35 -5.57 4.55
C ALA A 137 15.52 -5.61 3.57
N TYR A 138 16.42 -4.63 3.66
CA TYR A 138 17.56 -4.51 2.78
C TYR A 138 18.67 -3.73 3.47
N GLN A 139 19.89 -3.96 3.02
CA GLN A 139 21.06 -3.24 3.48
C GLN A 139 21.75 -2.58 2.29
N ASP A 140 22.14 -1.33 2.50
CA ASP A 140 22.95 -0.50 1.62
C ASP A 140 24.38 -0.41 2.19
N ASP A 141 25.36 -0.02 1.37
CA ASP A 141 26.75 0.22 1.78
C ASP A 141 27.25 1.60 1.33
N GLU A 142 28.53 1.90 1.54
CA GLU A 142 29.14 3.19 1.17
C GLU A 142 29.08 3.50 -0.33
N HIS A 143 28.91 2.49 -1.19
CA HIS A 143 28.90 2.62 -2.65
C HIS A 143 27.55 2.32 -3.28
N THR A 144 26.64 1.72 -2.52
CA THR A 144 25.38 1.15 -2.97
C THR A 144 24.23 1.70 -2.16
N SER A 145 23.40 2.52 -2.81
CA SER A 145 22.12 2.93 -2.25
C SER A 145 20.97 2.51 -3.15
N ARG A 146 20.01 1.77 -2.59
CA ARG A 146 18.83 1.31 -3.34
C ARG A 146 18.01 2.50 -3.81
N HIS A 147 17.95 2.71 -5.12
CA HIS A 147 17.21 3.80 -5.73
C HIS A 147 16.17 3.27 -6.73
N MET A 148 14.90 3.65 -6.53
CA MET A 148 13.82 3.38 -7.48
C MET A 148 13.07 4.64 -7.84
N VAL A 149 12.67 4.76 -9.10
CA VAL A 149 11.67 5.73 -9.53
C VAL A 149 10.31 5.06 -9.49
N ARG A 150 9.37 5.62 -8.72
CA ARG A 150 8.00 5.13 -8.59
C ARG A 150 7.03 6.10 -9.23
N LEU A 151 6.22 5.63 -10.18
CA LEU A 151 5.17 6.41 -10.82
C LEU A 151 3.79 5.79 -10.54
N TRP A 152 2.81 6.67 -10.39
CA TRP A 152 1.39 6.31 -10.38
C TRP A 152 0.82 6.61 -11.75
N LEU A 153 0.43 5.55 -12.45
CA LEU A 153 -0.04 5.63 -13.84
C LEU A 153 -1.51 5.22 -13.92
N ARG A 154 -2.21 5.82 -14.88
CA ARG A 154 -3.58 5.49 -15.24
C ARG A 154 -3.66 5.24 -16.74
N ASN A 155 -4.32 4.15 -17.13
CA ASN A 155 -4.69 3.90 -18.52
C ASN A 155 -6.13 4.39 -18.75
N THR A 156 -6.33 5.41 -19.58
CA THR A 156 -7.65 6.00 -19.82
C THR A 156 -8.60 5.12 -20.64
N LYS A 157 -8.07 4.11 -21.34
CA LYS A 157 -8.85 3.17 -22.16
C LYS A 157 -9.17 1.86 -21.43
N MET A 158 -8.22 1.37 -20.63
CA MET A 158 -8.30 0.05 -19.98
C MET A 158 -8.38 0.11 -18.44
N GLY A 159 -8.39 1.31 -17.87
CA GLY A 159 -8.53 1.52 -16.43
C GLY A 159 -9.80 0.88 -15.89
N TRP A 160 -9.74 0.38 -14.67
CA TRP A 160 -10.90 -0.21 -14.01
C TRP A 160 -11.81 0.91 -13.53
N ALA A 161 -13.13 0.69 -13.61
CA ALA A 161 -14.07 1.59 -12.94
C ALA A 161 -13.82 1.51 -11.43
N VAL A 162 -13.76 2.67 -10.77
CA VAL A 162 -13.52 2.76 -9.34
C VAL A 162 -14.87 3.02 -8.65
N PRO A 163 -15.33 2.14 -7.75
CA PRO A 163 -16.60 2.33 -7.08
C PRO A 163 -16.58 3.60 -6.21
N SER A 164 -17.74 4.21 -6.00
CA SER A 164 -17.88 5.46 -5.22
C SER A 164 -17.23 5.40 -3.85
N CYS A 165 -17.32 4.24 -3.17
CA CYS A 165 -16.72 3.97 -1.87
C CYS A 165 -15.17 3.87 -1.88
N MET A 166 -14.50 3.90 -3.03
CA MET A 166 -13.04 3.93 -3.14
C MET A 166 -12.52 5.12 -3.98
N LEU A 167 -13.43 5.97 -4.44
CA LEU A 167 -13.15 7.08 -5.32
C LEU A 167 -12.31 8.21 -4.67
N PRO A 168 -12.45 8.56 -3.38
CA PRO A 168 -11.75 9.73 -2.84
C PRO A 168 -10.21 9.67 -2.93
N PRO A 169 -9.51 8.58 -2.55
CA PRO A 169 -8.06 8.47 -2.75
C PRO A 169 -7.65 8.50 -4.23
N TRP A 170 -8.49 7.96 -5.11
CA TRP A 170 -8.23 7.96 -6.55
C TRP A 170 -8.36 9.37 -7.16
N LEU A 171 -9.37 10.15 -6.74
CA LEU A 171 -9.52 11.56 -7.14
C LEU A 171 -8.38 12.43 -6.59
N ALA A 172 -7.86 12.12 -5.40
CA ALA A 172 -6.68 12.79 -4.88
C ALA A 172 -5.44 12.55 -5.78
N ALA A 173 -5.34 11.38 -6.42
CA ALA A 173 -4.24 11.04 -7.32
C ALA A 173 -4.45 11.57 -8.76
N TYR A 174 -5.65 11.43 -9.31
CA TYR A 174 -5.93 11.63 -10.74
C TYR A 174 -7.01 12.68 -11.06
N GLY A 175 -7.64 13.25 -10.05
CA GLY A 175 -8.64 14.31 -10.20
C GLY A 175 -8.03 15.65 -10.61
N GLU A 176 -8.88 16.63 -10.88
CA GLU A 176 -8.48 17.93 -11.43
C GLU A 176 -7.46 18.67 -10.54
N ALA A 177 -7.59 18.55 -9.21
CA ALA A 177 -6.66 19.14 -8.26
C ALA A 177 -5.21 18.62 -8.38
N SER A 178 -5.00 17.45 -9.00
CA SER A 178 -3.67 16.87 -9.25
C SER A 178 -3.05 17.39 -10.55
N ARG A 179 -3.84 17.89 -11.50
CA ARG A 179 -3.38 18.28 -12.85
C ARG A 179 -2.46 19.50 -12.87
N ASN A 180 -2.60 20.41 -11.91
CA ASN A 180 -1.87 21.69 -11.89
C ASN A 180 -0.55 21.64 -11.09
N ARG A 181 -0.09 20.47 -10.65
CA ARG A 181 1.19 20.36 -9.93
C ARG A 181 2.33 20.07 -10.90
N PRO A 182 3.43 20.85 -10.89
CA PRO A 182 4.61 20.53 -11.69
C PRO A 182 5.14 19.16 -11.27
N ARG A 183 5.26 18.26 -12.24
CA ARG A 183 5.75 16.90 -12.03
C ARG A 183 7.26 16.90 -12.08
N LEU A 184 7.90 17.19 -10.95
CA LEU A 184 9.34 17.09 -10.80
C LEU A 184 9.72 15.63 -10.52
N TYR A 185 10.49 15.03 -11.43
CA TYR A 185 11.01 13.67 -11.28
C TYR A 185 12.52 13.76 -11.09
N PRO A 186 13.04 13.68 -9.85
CA PRO A 186 14.48 13.72 -9.63
C PRO A 186 15.11 12.48 -10.29
N LEU A 187 15.94 12.72 -11.32
CA LEU A 187 16.65 11.66 -12.05
C LEU A 187 17.80 11.06 -11.22
N HIS A 188 18.27 11.82 -10.25
CA HIS A 188 19.29 11.44 -9.27
C HIS A 188 18.70 11.51 -7.86
N PRO A 189 19.22 10.72 -6.90
CA PRO A 189 18.81 10.87 -5.50
C PRO A 189 18.94 12.31 -5.03
N MET A 190 17.93 12.79 -4.28
CA MET A 190 18.03 14.08 -3.62
C MET A 190 19.16 14.03 -2.57
N PRO A 191 19.96 15.10 -2.39
CA PRO A 191 21.03 15.13 -1.40
C PRO A 191 20.53 14.82 0.02
N ASN A 192 19.30 15.23 0.32
CA ASN A 192 18.60 14.95 1.56
C ASN A 192 17.40 14.04 1.30
N TYR A 193 17.41 12.83 1.86
CA TYR A 193 16.27 11.92 1.78
C TYR A 193 15.19 12.34 2.79
N VAL A 194 14.05 12.82 2.30
CA VAL A 194 12.88 13.08 3.13
C VAL A 194 12.10 11.79 3.27
N VAL A 195 12.10 11.20 4.47
CA VAL A 195 11.30 10.00 4.77
C VAL A 195 9.82 10.32 4.51
N PRO A 196 9.14 9.60 3.59
CA PRO A 196 7.73 9.85 3.34
C PRO A 196 6.89 9.59 4.58
N ARG A 197 6.03 10.55 4.97
CA ARG A 197 5.12 10.40 6.13
C ARG A 197 4.16 9.21 6.02
N TYR A 198 3.81 8.81 4.80
CA TYR A 198 3.06 7.59 4.49
C TYR A 198 3.72 6.90 3.29
N SER A 199 4.82 6.19 3.50
CA SER A 199 5.25 5.05 2.68
C SER A 199 6.57 4.46 3.20
N THR A 200 6.59 4.06 4.46
CA THR A 200 7.51 3.06 4.98
C THR A 200 6.69 1.79 5.20
N GLY A 201 6.51 1.01 4.14
CA GLY A 201 5.77 -0.25 4.22
C GLY A 201 4.65 -0.36 3.21
N SER A 202 4.90 -1.23 2.23
CA SER A 202 3.97 -2.20 1.69
C SER A 202 2.46 -1.96 1.85
N ALA A 203 1.73 -2.01 0.73
CA ALA A 203 0.27 -1.93 0.65
C ALA A 203 -0.50 -3.11 1.27
N ALA A 204 0.07 -3.86 2.22
CA ALA A 204 -0.65 -4.93 2.94
C ALA A 204 -0.08 -5.31 4.31
N PHE A 205 1.11 -4.85 4.67
CA PHE A 205 1.87 -5.49 5.73
C PHE A 205 2.28 -4.44 6.76
N VAL A 206 1.96 -4.73 8.02
CA VAL A 206 2.55 -4.03 9.15
C VAL A 206 4.04 -4.36 9.14
N ILE A 207 4.89 -3.34 9.04
CA ILE A 207 6.33 -3.53 9.30
C ILE A 207 6.43 -3.78 10.80
N GLU A 208 6.94 -4.94 11.19
CA GLU A 208 7.39 -5.15 12.56
C GLU A 208 8.59 -4.20 12.75
N SER A 209 8.40 -3.15 13.56
CA SER A 209 9.52 -2.36 14.05
C SER A 209 10.36 -3.27 14.93
N GLU A 210 11.62 -3.49 14.55
CA GLU A 210 12.61 -4.13 15.42
C GLU A 210 12.64 -3.39 16.77
N GLY A 211 12.51 -4.18 17.84
CA GLY A 211 12.62 -3.88 19.26
C GLY A 211 12.76 -2.42 19.70
N GLU A 212 11.71 -1.89 20.32
CA GLU A 212 11.92 -0.96 21.44
C GLU A 212 12.43 -1.81 22.62
N GLU A 213 13.74 -1.79 22.84
CA GLU A 213 14.32 -2.18 24.12
C GLU A 213 13.65 -1.33 25.22
N PHE A 214 12.94 -2.00 26.12
CA PHE A 214 12.51 -1.40 27.38
C PHE A 214 13.77 -1.05 28.19
N GLU A 215 14.24 0.19 28.11
CA GLU A 215 15.10 0.73 29.16
C GLU A 215 14.23 1.07 30.37
N SER A 216 14.34 0.20 31.36
CA SER A 216 13.89 0.42 32.73
C SER A 216 14.73 1.52 33.39
N ALA A 217 14.08 2.60 33.85
CA ALA A 217 14.45 3.36 35.06
C ALA A 217 13.25 4.17 35.54
#